data_AF-A0A369VYW9-F1
#
_entry.id   AF-A0A369VYW9-F1
#
_cell.length_a   1.000
_cell.length_b   1.000
_cell.length_c   1.000
_cell.angle_alpha   90.00
_cell.angle_beta   90.00
_cell.angle_gamma   90.00
#
_symmetry.space_group_name_H-M   'P 1'
#
loop_
_entity.id
_entity.type
_entity.pdbx_description
1 polymer ?
#
loop_
_entity_poly.entity_id
_entity_poly.type
_entity_poly.pdbx_seq_one_letter_code
_entity_poly.pdbx_strand_id
1 'polypeptide(L)' 'MPMSDEQYFLGRAQTELRMARAAGDQCAAWSHQILAAHYLDRASMSQASGVASSVPARRSVPNARQPLHRIDRAG' A
#
# COMPACT_ATOMS: atom_id res chain seq x y z
N MET A 1 -22.09 -6.42 17.86
CA MET A 1 -21.56 -7.20 16.73
C MET A 1 -20.25 -6.56 16.30
N PRO A 2 -19.09 -7.22 16.43
CA PRO A 2 -17.84 -6.69 15.90
C PRO A 2 -17.92 -6.63 14.36
N MET A 3 -17.48 -5.51 13.78
CA MET A 3 -17.43 -5.33 12.33
C MET A 3 -16.30 -6.18 11.75
N SER A 4 -16.52 -6.88 10.64
CA SER A 4 -15.43 -7.61 9.98
C SER A 4 -14.48 -6.64 9.27
N ASP A 5 -13.20 -7.02 9.14
CA ASP A 5 -12.20 -6.23 8.42
C ASP A 5 -12.65 -5.93 6.98
N GLU A 6 -13.28 -6.89 6.32
CA GLU A 6 -13.88 -6.70 5.00
C GLU A 6 -14.94 -5.59 5.01
N GLN A 7 -15.89 -5.63 5.94
CA GLN A 7 -16.94 -4.60 6.05
C GLN A 7 -16.34 -3.23 6.35
N TYR A 8 -15.30 -3.17 7.18
CA TYR A 8 -14.58 -1.94 7.46
C TYR A 8 -13.95 -1.37 6.18
N PHE A 9 -13.20 -2.18 5.42
CA PHE A 9 -12.53 -1.71 4.20
C PHE A 9 -13.52 -1.34 3.09
N LEU A 10 -14.61 -2.09 2.92
CA LEU A 10 -15.68 -1.73 1.99
C LEU A 10 -16.35 -0.40 2.37
N GLY A 11 -16.63 -0.18 3.65
CA GLY A 11 -17.19 1.08 4.15
C GLY A 11 -16.27 2.27 3.93
N ARG A 12 -14.95 2.08 4.12
CA ARG A 12 -13.93 3.10 3.79
C ARG A 12 -13.89 3.39 2.30
N ALA A 13 -13.82 2.36 1.44
CA ALA A 13 -13.81 2.54 -0.02
C ALA A 13 -15.03 3.35 -0.51
N GLN A 14 -16.23 3.03 -0.02
CA GLN A 14 -17.45 3.74 -0.39
C GLN A 14 -17.47 5.20 0.10
N THR A 15 -16.85 5.46 1.25
CA THR A 15 -16.70 6.83 1.76
C THR A 15 -15.76 7.64 0.88
N GLU A 16 -14.60 7.10 0.52
CA GLU A 16 -13.65 7.78 -0.37
C GLU A 16 -14.27 8.03 -1.76
N LEU A 17 -15.04 7.10 -2.31
CA LEU A 17 -15.75 7.34 -3.58
C LEU A 17 -16.79 8.47 -3.50
N ARG A 18 -17.45 8.64 -2.35
CA ARG A 18 -18.35 9.79 -2.13
C ARG A 18 -17.56 11.09 -2.07
N MET A 19 -16.41 11.09 -1.39
CA MET A 19 -15.52 12.26 -1.33
C MET A 19 -14.96 12.60 -2.71
N ALA A 20 -14.57 11.62 -3.52
CA ALA A 20 -14.11 11.83 -4.89
C ALA A 20 -15.16 12.51 -5.77
N ARG A 21 -16.44 12.14 -5.61
CA ARG A 21 -17.57 12.75 -6.34
C ARG A 21 -17.90 14.17 -5.85
N ALA A 22 -17.67 14.44 -4.56
CA ALA A 22 -17.90 15.74 -3.96
C ALA A 22 -16.70 16.70 -4.12
N ALA A 23 -15.54 16.19 -4.51
CA ALA A 23 -14.34 16.99 -4.68
C ALA A 23 -14.50 17.98 -5.84
N GLY A 24 -14.34 19.27 -5.54
CA GLY A 24 -14.32 20.34 -6.55
C GLY A 24 -12.99 20.47 -7.29
N ASP A 25 -11.94 19.80 -6.79
CA ASP A 25 -10.60 19.78 -7.39
C ASP A 25 -10.27 18.39 -7.95
N GLN A 26 -9.67 18.37 -9.15
CA GLN A 26 -9.38 17.12 -9.86
C GLN A 26 -8.29 16.30 -9.16
N CYS A 27 -7.27 16.92 -8.57
CA CYS A 27 -6.21 16.22 -7.86
C CYS A 27 -6.75 15.57 -6.57
N ALA A 28 -7.67 16.26 -5.87
CA ALA A 28 -8.38 15.69 -4.73
C ALA A 28 -9.25 14.50 -5.15
N ALA A 29 -10.01 14.62 -6.25
CA ALA A 29 -10.84 13.54 -6.78
C ALA A 29 -10.00 12.28 -7.10
N TRP A 30 -8.85 12.45 -7.76
CA TRP A 30 -7.92 11.36 -8.05
C TRP A 30 -7.33 10.74 -6.78
N SER A 31 -6.94 11.56 -5.80
CA SER A 31 -6.42 11.06 -4.53
C SER A 31 -7.44 10.16 -3.82
N HIS A 32 -8.71 10.59 -3.76
CA HIS A 32 -9.79 9.78 -3.20
C HIS A 32 -10.05 8.50 -4.00
N GLN A 33 -9.95 8.53 -5.33
CA GLN A 33 -10.08 7.33 -6.16
C GLN A 33 -8.96 6.31 -5.90
N ILE A 34 -7.72 6.77 -5.73
CA ILE A 34 -6.58 5.91 -5.39
C ILE A 34 -6.80 5.25 -4.02
N LEU A 35 -7.25 6.02 -3.02
CA LEU A 35 -7.57 5.48 -1.69
C LEU A 35 -8.71 4.47 -1.74
N ALA A 36 -9.76 4.75 -2.51
CA ALA A 36 -10.87 3.81 -2.69
C ALA A 36 -10.39 2.48 -3.30
N ALA A 37 -9.53 2.54 -4.33
CA ALA A 37 -8.96 1.34 -4.93
C ALA A 37 -8.09 0.56 -3.93
N HIS A 38 -7.28 1.26 -3.12
CA HIS A 38 -6.49 0.62 -2.06
C HIS A 38 -7.35 -0.12 -1.04
N TYR A 39 -8.47 0.48 -0.60
CA TYR A 39 -9.38 -0.17 0.34
C TYR A 39 -10.12 -1.36 -0.28
N LEU A 40 -10.47 -1.32 -1.57
CA LEU A 40 -11.07 -2.46 -2.26
C LEU A 40 -10.09 -3.65 -2.38
N ASP A 41 -8.82 -3.36 -2.66
CA ASP A 41 -7.76 -4.39 -2.68
C ASP A 41 -7.58 -5.03 -1.29
N ARG A 42 -7.62 -4.23 -0.22
CA ARG A 42 -7.57 -4.73 1.16
C ARG A 42 -8.80 -5.57 1.53
N ALA A 43 -9.99 -5.18 1.07
CA ALA A 43 -11.21 -5.95 1.29
C ALA A 43 -11.15 -7.33 0.62
N SER A 44 -10.64 -7.40 -0.62
CA SER A 44 -10.49 -8.66 -1.35
C SER A 44 -9.39 -9.56 -0.75
N MET A 45 -8.28 -8.97 -0.28
CA MET A 45 -7.22 -9.70 0.41
C MET A 45 -7.63 -10.21 1.80
N SER A 46 -8.55 -9.53 2.47
CA SER A 46 -9.14 -10.01 3.73
C SER A 46 -9.94 -11.30 3.51
N GLN A 47 -10.56 -11.47 2.34
CA GLN A 47 -11.18 -12.74 1.94
C GLN A 47 -10.13 -13.80 1.58
N ALA A 48 -9.03 -13.40 0.93
CA ALA A 48 -7.95 -14.31 0.55
C ALA A 48 -7.11 -14.82 1.76
N SER A 49 -6.95 -14.03 2.82
CA SER A 49 -6.18 -14.43 4.01
C SER A 49 -6.86 -15.48 4.89
N GLY A 50 -8.11 -15.86 4.59
CA GLY A 50 -8.73 -17.08 5.13
C GLY A 50 -8.16 -18.38 4.53
N VAL A 51 -7.36 -18.28 3.45
CA VAL A 51 -6.66 -19.40 2.82
C VAL A 51 -5.17 -19.03 2.74
N ALA A 52 -4.39 -19.55 3.69
CA ALA A 52 -2.93 -19.44 3.83
C ALA A 52 -2.19 -18.77 2.66
N SER A 53 -1.81 -17.50 2.81
CA SER A 53 -0.86 -16.85 1.91
C SER A 53 0.56 -17.23 2.34
N SER A 54 1.06 -18.34 1.81
CA SER A 54 2.49 -18.63 1.75
C SER A 54 3.16 -17.59 0.84
N VAL A 55 3.61 -16.48 1.41
CA VAL A 55 4.42 -15.49 0.68
C VAL A 55 5.76 -16.15 0.32
N PRO A 56 6.11 -16.34 -0.96
CA PRO A 56 7.45 -16.79 -1.31
C PRO A 56 8.45 -15.68 -0.98
N ALA A 57 9.53 -16.08 -0.32
CA ALA A 57 10.59 -15.22 0.19
C ALA A 57 11.02 -14.15 -0.83
N ARG A 58 11.00 -12.88 -0.41
CA ARG A 58 11.65 -11.78 -1.13
C ARG A 58 13.13 -12.16 -1.33
N ARG A 59 13.49 -12.35 -2.59
CA ARG A 59 14.86 -12.58 -3.08
C ARG A 59 15.78 -11.51 -2.49
N SER A 60 16.68 -11.90 -1.60
CA SER A 60 17.74 -11.06 -1.05
C SER A 60 18.55 -10.45 -2.19
N VAL A 61 18.49 -9.13 -2.37
CA VAL A 61 19.46 -8.40 -3.18
C VAL A 61 20.72 -8.22 -2.34
N PRO A 62 21.91 -8.66 -2.80
CA PRO A 62 23.15 -8.37 -2.10
C PRO A 62 23.43 -6.86 -2.18
N ASN A 63 23.43 -6.22 -1.02
CA ASN A 63 23.81 -4.83 -0.81
C ASN A 63 25.31 -4.69 -1.11
N ALA A 64 25.66 -4.26 -2.32
CA ALA A 64 27.03 -3.94 -2.71
C ALA A 64 27.48 -2.66 -1.98
N ARG A 65 27.97 -2.83 -0.74
CA ARG A 65 28.73 -1.79 -0.06
C ARG A 65 30.08 -1.62 -0.77
N GLN A 66 30.14 -0.65 -1.67
CA GLN A 66 31.39 -0.06 -2.15
C GLN A 66 32.10 0.62 -0.97
N PRO A 67 33.36 0.31 -0.64
CA PRO A 67 34.13 1.15 0.26
C PRO A 67 34.62 2.41 -0.49
N LEU A 68 34.26 3.57 0.08
CA LEU A 68 34.75 4.90 -0.30
C LEU A 68 36.29 4.93 -0.35
N HIS A 69 36.81 5.62 -1.38
CA HIS A 69 38.20 6.00 -1.55
C HIS A 69 38.88 6.45 -0.23
N ARG A 70 39.91 5.73 0.20
CA ARG A 70 40.87 6.22 1.19
C ARG A 70 42.02 6.88 0.42
N ILE A 71 41.98 8.21 0.37
CA ILE A 71 43.11 9.03 -0.04
C ILE A 71 44.11 8.97 1.12
N ASP A 72 45.23 8.26 0.96
CA ASP A 72 46.35 8.36 1.89
C ASP A 72 47.52 9.02 1.16
N ARG A 73 47.84 10.21 1.68
CA ARG A 73 48.94 11.08 1.30
C ARG A 73 50.17 10.64 2.11
N ALA A 74 51.15 10.07 1.45
CA ALA A 74 52.53 9.89 1.93
C ALA A 74 53.39 9.74 0.66
N GLY A 75 54.53 10.35 0.47
CA GLY A 75 55.42 11.21 1.26
C GLY A 75 56.56 11.58 0.32
#